data_AF-A0AAP2S5Y7-F1
#
_entry.id   AF-A0AAP2S5Y7-F1
#
_cell.length_a   1.000
_cell.length_b   1.000
_cell.length_c   1.000
_cell.angle_alpha   90.00
_cell.angle_beta   90.00
_cell.angle_gamma   90.00
#
_symmetry.space_group_name_H-M   'P 1'
#
loop_
_entity.id
_entity.type
_entity.pdbx_description
1 polymer ?
#
loop_
_entity_poly.entity_id
_entity_poly.type
_entity_poly.pdbx_seq_one_letter_code
_entity_poly.pdbx_strand_id
1 'polypeptide(L)'
;PSAANAWALGPSITWAAFDLGSVRARLRGADAEADGALATYEQQVLLALEESENAFSDYGKRQQRLLSLIRQSESSRAAADLAAIRYREGTVDFLVLLDAQRERLAAEDAQAQAEVDLYRGIVAIYKALGGGWQPNTVIATAK
;
A
#
# COMPACT_ATOMS: atom_id res chain seq x y z
N PRO A 1 7.07 26.25 74.56
CA PRO A 1 7.34 25.21 73.54
C PRO A 1 7.04 23.80 74.04
N SER A 2 6.64 22.94 73.10
CA SER A 2 6.54 21.48 73.16
C SER A 2 5.23 20.90 73.70
N ALA A 3 4.56 19.94 73.07
CA ALA A 3 4.48 19.49 71.69
C ALA A 3 3.26 18.55 71.69
N ALA A 4 2.25 18.77 70.84
CA ALA A 4 1.18 17.80 70.65
C ALA A 4 1.34 17.21 69.24
N ASN A 5 2.27 16.25 69.11
CA ASN A 5 2.36 15.44 67.89
C ASN A 5 1.34 14.31 68.00
N ALA A 6 0.14 14.55 67.49
CA ALA A 6 -0.84 13.49 67.27
C ALA A 6 -0.54 12.83 65.92
N TRP A 7 0.00 11.62 65.96
CA TRP A 7 0.09 10.74 64.80
C TRP A 7 -0.88 9.58 65.00
N ALA A 8 -1.66 9.28 63.96
CA ALA A 8 -2.54 8.11 63.92
C ALA A 8 -2.04 7.20 62.80
N LEU A 9 -1.63 5.99 63.18
CA LEU A 9 -1.33 4.90 62.27
C LEU A 9 -2.37 3.80 62.54
N GLY A 10 -3.31 3.65 61.60
CA GLY A 10 -4.32 2.60 61.62
C GLY A 10 -4.46 1.99 60.23
N PRO A 11 -4.61 0.67 60.09
CA PRO A 11 -4.77 0.05 58.78
C PRO A 11 -6.13 0.45 58.17
N SER A 12 -6.12 0.94 56.93
CA SER A 12 -7.34 1.13 56.15
C SER A 12 -7.58 -0.12 55.29
N ILE A 13 -8.73 -0.77 55.47
CA ILE A 13 -9.16 -1.89 54.62
C ILE A 13 -10.35 -1.38 53.78
N THR A 14 -10.15 -1.27 52.47
CA THR A 14 -11.22 -0.98 51.50
C THR A 14 -11.63 -2.28 50.81
N TRP A 15 -12.89 -2.66 50.94
CA TRP A 15 -13.43 -3.87 50.32
C TRP A 15 -14.56 -3.52 49.36
N ALA A 16 -14.41 -3.91 48.09
CA ALA A 16 -15.30 -3.50 47.01
C ALA A 16 -16.66 -4.25 47.00
N ALA A 17 -16.87 -5.21 47.90
CA ALA A 17 -18.11 -5.98 48.00
C ALA A 17 -19.36 -5.12 48.33
N PHE A 18 -19.17 -3.93 48.91
CA PHE A 18 -20.27 -2.98 49.19
C PHE A 18 -20.55 -2.00 48.03
N ASP A 19 -19.72 -2.00 46.98
CA ASP A 19 -19.89 -1.19 45.75
C ASP A 19 -19.85 -2.09 44.49
N LEU A 20 -20.65 -3.16 44.53
CA LEU A 20 -20.80 -4.12 43.43
C LEU A 20 -21.26 -3.45 42.12
N GLY A 21 -21.86 -2.27 42.19
CA GLY A 21 -22.28 -1.48 41.03
C GLY A 21 -21.07 -0.90 40.28
N SER A 22 -20.17 -0.20 40.98
CA SER A 22 -18.99 0.40 40.35
C SER A 22 -17.98 -0.64 39.86
N VAL A 23 -17.81 -1.74 40.60
CA VAL A 23 -16.93 -2.85 40.16
C VAL A 23 -17.44 -3.45 38.85
N ARG A 24 -18.75 -3.73 38.75
CA ARG A 24 -19.36 -4.23 37.50
C ARG A 24 -19.28 -3.20 36.37
N ALA A 25 -19.43 -1.91 36.67
CA ALA A 25 -19.28 -0.86 35.67
C ALA A 25 -17.84 -0.75 35.14
N ARG A 26 -16.84 -0.84 36.02
CA ARG A 26 -15.42 -0.87 35.65
C ARG A 26 -15.06 -2.10 34.82
N LEU A 27 -15.56 -3.27 35.20
CA LEU A 27 -15.38 -4.50 34.43
C LEU A 27 -15.97 -4.36 33.02
N ARG A 28 -17.22 -3.90 32.90
CA ARG A 28 -17.84 -3.63 31.59
C ARG A 28 -17.06 -2.60 30.76
N GLY A 29 -16.48 -1.59 31.40
CA GLY A 29 -15.63 -0.61 30.72
C GLY A 29 -14.36 -1.26 30.15
N ALA A 30 -13.68 -2.07 30.96
CA ALA A 30 -12.49 -2.81 30.53
C ALA A 30 -12.80 -3.84 29.42
N ASP A 31 -13.93 -4.54 29.53
CA ASP A 31 -14.38 -5.48 28.48
C ASP A 31 -14.65 -4.73 27.16
N ALA A 32 -15.35 -3.59 27.22
CA ALA A 32 -15.62 -2.79 26.03
C ALA A 32 -14.35 -2.20 25.39
N GLU A 33 -13.35 -1.81 26.20
CA GLU A 33 -12.03 -1.38 25.70
C GLU A 33 -11.29 -2.54 25.01
N ALA A 34 -11.35 -3.75 25.56
CA ALA A 34 -10.77 -4.94 24.96
C ALA A 34 -11.44 -5.30 23.63
N ASP A 35 -12.78 -5.27 23.56
CA ASP A 35 -13.53 -5.49 22.33
C ASP A 35 -13.18 -4.44 21.26
N GLY A 36 -13.03 -3.17 21.67
CA GLY A 36 -12.60 -2.10 20.76
C GLY A 36 -11.17 -2.30 20.22
N ALA A 37 -10.26 -2.78 21.07
CA ALA A 37 -8.89 -3.12 20.66
C ALA A 37 -8.86 -4.30 19.68
N LEU A 38 -9.68 -5.33 19.92
CA LEU A 38 -9.82 -6.47 19.01
C LEU A 38 -10.37 -6.04 17.66
N ALA A 39 -11.45 -5.26 17.63
CA ALA A 39 -12.04 -4.76 16.39
C ALA A 39 -11.04 -3.91 15.59
N THR A 40 -10.24 -3.08 16.27
CA THR A 40 -9.18 -2.30 15.63
C THR A 40 -8.12 -3.21 15.01
N TYR A 41 -7.68 -4.24 15.73
CA TYR A 41 -6.74 -5.22 15.22
C TYR A 41 -7.28 -5.95 13.97
N GLU A 42 -8.51 -6.46 14.03
CA GLU A 42 -9.17 -7.12 12.92
C GLU A 42 -9.26 -6.20 11.69
N GLN A 43 -9.62 -4.93 11.89
CA GLN A 43 -9.64 -3.94 10.82
C GLN A 43 -8.26 -3.76 10.18
N GLN A 44 -7.19 -3.66 10.97
CA GLN A 44 -5.82 -3.51 10.42
C GLN A 44 -5.40 -4.74 9.61
N VAL A 45 -5.76 -5.95 10.08
CA VAL A 45 -5.48 -7.19 9.34
C VAL A 45 -6.22 -7.22 8.01
N LEU A 46 -7.50 -6.85 7.99
CA LEU A 46 -8.30 -6.80 6.77
C LEU A 46 -7.75 -5.78 5.77
N LEU A 47 -7.35 -4.59 6.24
CA LEU A 47 -6.72 -3.57 5.39
C LEU A 47 -5.40 -4.04 4.80
N ALA A 48 -4.58 -4.75 5.57
CA ALA A 48 -3.32 -5.31 5.08
C ALA A 48 -3.55 -6.40 4.01
N LEU A 49 -4.59 -7.23 4.19
CA LEU A 49 -4.98 -8.24 3.21
C LEU A 49 -5.48 -7.59 1.91
N GLU A 50 -6.36 -6.59 2.03
CA GLU A 50 -6.90 -5.83 0.90
C GLU A 50 -5.78 -5.14 0.10
N GLU A 51 -4.85 -4.45 0.76
CA GLU A 51 -3.71 -3.78 0.09
C GLU A 51 -2.83 -4.80 -0.65
N SER A 52 -2.61 -5.98 -0.07
CA SER A 52 -1.84 -7.06 -0.70
C SER A 52 -2.55 -7.60 -1.94
N GLU A 53 -3.84 -7.92 -1.83
CA GLU A 53 -4.65 -8.41 -2.95
C GLU A 53 -4.71 -7.38 -4.09
N ASN A 54 -4.92 -6.11 -3.76
CA ASN A 54 -4.93 -5.01 -4.72
C ASN A 54 -3.58 -4.90 -5.44
N ALA A 55 -2.47 -4.97 -4.72
CA ALA A 55 -1.13 -4.92 -5.32
C ALA A 55 -0.88 -6.07 -6.32
N PHE A 56 -1.26 -7.30 -5.97
CA PHE A 56 -1.13 -8.45 -6.87
C PHE A 56 -2.06 -8.38 -8.07
N SER A 57 -3.33 -8.02 -7.85
CA SER A 57 -4.34 -7.86 -8.90
C SER A 57 -3.93 -6.78 -9.91
N ASP A 58 -3.46 -5.62 -9.43
CA ASP A 58 -3.01 -4.53 -10.28
C ASP A 58 -1.72 -4.87 -11.04
N TYR A 59 -0.78 -5.58 -10.42
CA TYR A 59 0.41 -6.06 -11.12
C TYR A 59 0.04 -6.99 -12.29
N GLY A 60 -0.88 -7.94 -12.08
CA GLY A 60 -1.37 -8.81 -13.14
C GLY A 60 -1.99 -8.05 -14.31
N LYS A 61 -2.82 -7.03 -14.02
CA LYS A 61 -3.41 -6.15 -15.06
C LYS A 61 -2.34 -5.34 -15.80
N ARG A 62 -1.34 -4.80 -15.09
CA ARG A 62 -0.23 -4.05 -15.69
C ARG A 62 0.60 -4.93 -16.63
N GLN A 63 0.85 -6.20 -16.26
CA GLN A 63 1.55 -7.15 -17.11
C GLN A 63 0.80 -7.40 -18.42
N GLN A 64 -0.52 -7.64 -18.35
CA GLN A 64 -1.35 -7.83 -19.55
C GLN A 64 -1.39 -6.58 -20.44
N ARG A 65 -1.46 -5.39 -19.83
CA ARG A 65 -1.40 -4.12 -20.55
C ARG A 65 -0.07 -3.94 -21.27
N LEU A 66 1.06 -4.20 -20.61
CA LEU A 66 2.39 -4.12 -21.22
C LEU A 66 2.50 -5.03 -22.45
N LEU A 67 2.07 -6.29 -22.35
CA LEU A 67 2.09 -7.22 -23.48
C LEU A 67 1.28 -6.72 -24.69
N SER A 68 0.18 -6.02 -24.43
CA SER A 68 -0.65 -5.43 -25.49
C SER A 68 0.03 -4.22 -26.15
N LEU A 69 0.70 -3.39 -25.35
CA LEU A 69 1.43 -2.22 -25.84
C LEU A 69 2.71 -2.60 -26.60
N ILE A 70 3.38 -3.69 -26.21
CA ILE A 70 4.50 -4.26 -26.98
C ILE A 70 4.02 -4.63 -28.40
N ARG A 71 2.91 -5.37 -28.51
CA ARG A 71 2.34 -5.73 -29.82
C ARG A 71 1.93 -4.50 -30.65
N GLN A 72 1.38 -3.48 -29.99
CA GLN A 72 1.01 -2.22 -30.65
C GLN A 72 2.26 -1.49 -31.19
N SER A 73 3.30 -1.39 -30.37
CA SER A 73 4.60 -0.80 -30.72
C SER A 73 5.23 -1.54 -31.93
N GLU A 74 5.27 -2.87 -31.89
CA GLU A 74 5.75 -3.70 -33.01
C GLU A 74 4.95 -3.46 -34.31
N SER A 75 3.62 -3.43 -34.22
CA SER A 75 2.74 -3.18 -35.37
C SER A 75 2.93 -1.78 -35.94
N SER A 76 3.04 -0.77 -35.08
CA SER A 76 3.24 0.63 -35.49
C SER A 76 4.63 0.83 -36.15
N ARG A 77 5.65 0.11 -35.69
CA ARG A 77 6.97 0.08 -36.32
C ARG A 77 6.91 -0.50 -37.72
N ALA A 78 6.25 -1.64 -37.89
CA ALA A 78 6.07 -2.24 -39.21
C ALA A 78 5.29 -1.31 -40.18
N ALA A 79 4.29 -0.59 -39.67
CA ALA A 79 3.54 0.39 -40.46
C ALA A 79 4.41 1.58 -40.90
N ALA A 80 5.22 2.13 -39.99
CA ALA A 80 6.15 3.21 -40.30
C ALA A 80 7.22 2.78 -41.31
N ASP A 81 7.76 1.56 -41.19
CA ASP A 81 8.74 1.01 -42.12
C ASP A 81 8.13 0.84 -43.54
N LEU A 82 6.89 0.35 -43.62
CA LEU A 82 6.16 0.26 -44.88
C LEU A 82 5.88 1.62 -45.50
N ALA A 83 5.47 2.62 -44.70
CA ALA A 83 5.26 3.97 -45.18
C ALA A 83 6.55 4.59 -45.72
N ALA A 84 7.70 4.30 -45.08
CA ALA A 84 9.01 4.76 -45.53
C ALA A 84 9.44 4.13 -46.87
N ILE A 85 9.11 2.86 -47.10
CA ILE A 85 9.29 2.20 -48.40
C ILE A 85 8.43 2.89 -49.46
N ARG A 86 7.13 3.02 -49.20
CA ARG A 86 6.17 3.62 -50.14
C ARG A 86 6.51 5.06 -50.50
N TYR A 87 6.97 5.86 -49.54
CA TYR A 87 7.41 7.23 -49.77
C TYR A 87 8.64 7.28 -50.68
N ARG A 88 9.64 6.40 -50.46
CA ARG A 88 10.82 6.30 -51.33
C ARG A 88 10.47 5.86 -52.75
N GLU A 89 9.45 5.02 -52.89
CA GLU A 89 8.91 4.58 -54.18
C GLU A 89 7.97 5.63 -54.82
N GLY A 90 7.68 6.74 -54.14
CA GLY A 90 6.81 7.80 -54.64
C GLY A 90 5.32 7.44 -54.67
N THR A 91 4.91 6.40 -53.94
CA THR A 91 3.52 5.90 -53.92
C THR A 91 2.65 6.53 -52.83
N VAL A 92 3.25 7.24 -51.88
CA VAL A 92 2.56 8.03 -50.83
C VAL A 92 3.30 9.34 -50.57
N ASP A 93 2.57 10.33 -50.07
CA ASP A 93 3.12 11.63 -49.69
C ASP A 93 3.90 11.58 -48.36
N PHE A 94 4.78 12.57 -48.15
CA PHE A 94 5.56 12.71 -46.92
C PHE A 94 4.68 12.80 -45.66
N LEU A 95 3.48 13.37 -45.76
CA LEU A 95 2.55 13.45 -44.62
C LEU A 95 2.14 12.06 -44.11
N VAL A 96 1.93 11.10 -45.01
CA VAL A 96 1.58 9.71 -44.65
C VAL A 96 2.74 9.05 -43.89
N LEU A 97 3.99 9.29 -44.33
CA LEU A 97 5.18 8.83 -43.63
C LEU A 97 5.28 9.48 -42.23
N LEU A 98 5.10 10.79 -42.14
CA LEU A 98 5.21 11.53 -40.90
C LEU A 98 4.14 11.08 -39.88
N ASP A 99 2.91 10.85 -40.32
CA ASP A 99 1.84 10.38 -39.45
C ASP A 99 2.12 8.96 -38.93
N ALA A 100 2.62 8.05 -39.78
CA ALA A 100 3.02 6.71 -39.36
C ALA A 100 4.20 6.75 -38.36
N GLN A 101 5.17 7.64 -38.55
CA GLN A 101 6.27 7.86 -37.61
C GLN A 101 5.80 8.42 -36.27
N ARG A 102 4.82 9.34 -36.29
CA ARG A 102 4.20 9.89 -35.07
C ARG A 102 3.44 8.82 -34.29
N GLU A 103 2.67 7.99 -34.98
CA GLU A 103 1.95 6.88 -34.37
C GLU A 103 2.92 5.86 -33.74
N ARG A 104 4.00 5.53 -34.45
CA ARG A 104 5.07 4.69 -33.91
C ARG A 104 5.67 5.28 -32.64
N LEU A 105 6.04 6.56 -32.65
CA LEU A 105 6.63 7.22 -31.48
C LEU A 105 5.68 7.19 -30.29
N ALA A 106 4.39 7.50 -30.51
CA ALA A 106 3.38 7.45 -29.46
C ALA A 106 3.20 6.04 -28.88
N ALA A 107 3.28 4.99 -29.72
CA ALA A 107 3.19 3.60 -29.28
C ALA A 107 4.43 3.16 -28.49
N GLU A 108 5.63 3.54 -28.94
CA GLU A 108 6.90 3.29 -28.22
C GLU A 108 6.92 4.00 -26.86
N ASP A 109 6.46 5.26 -26.78
CA ASP A 109 6.31 6.00 -25.53
C ASP A 109 5.31 5.33 -24.58
N ALA A 110 4.16 4.88 -25.09
CA ALA A 110 3.16 4.19 -24.28
C ALA A 110 3.68 2.86 -23.73
N GLN A 111 4.45 2.10 -24.52
CA GLN A 111 5.14 0.89 -24.06
C GLN A 111 6.11 1.23 -22.92
N ALA A 112 6.97 2.24 -23.09
CA ALA A 112 7.95 2.62 -22.07
C ALA A 112 7.28 3.03 -20.75
N GLN A 113 6.18 3.79 -20.81
CA GLN A 113 5.40 4.12 -19.60
C GLN A 113 4.80 2.88 -18.92
N ALA A 114 4.32 1.92 -19.70
CA ALA A 114 3.79 0.67 -19.15
C ALA A 114 4.86 -0.21 -18.51
N GLU A 115 6.10 -0.19 -19.01
CA GLU A 115 7.24 -0.86 -18.36
C GLU A 115 7.52 -0.22 -16.99
N VAL A 116 7.58 1.12 -16.91
CA VAL A 116 7.73 1.84 -15.64
C VAL A 116 6.62 1.49 -14.66
N ASP A 117 5.37 1.46 -15.13
CA ASP A 117 4.22 1.11 -14.31
C ASP A 117 4.26 -0.34 -13.81
N LEU A 118 4.77 -1.28 -14.60
CA LEU A 118 4.99 -2.65 -14.14
C LEU A 118 5.99 -2.69 -12.98
N TYR A 119 7.13 -1.99 -13.10
CA TYR A 119 8.13 -1.91 -12.02
C TYR A 119 7.57 -1.25 -10.75
N ARG A 120 6.76 -0.22 -10.88
CA ARG A 120 6.04 0.37 -9.73
C ARG A 120 5.11 -0.65 -9.06
N GLY A 121 4.47 -1.52 -9.83
CA GLY A 121 3.66 -2.62 -9.31
C GLY A 121 4.48 -3.59 -8.46
N ILE A 122 5.70 -3.93 -8.87
CA ILE A 122 6.62 -4.78 -8.09
C ILE A 122 6.96 -4.11 -6.75
N VAL A 123 7.25 -2.81 -6.76
CA VAL A 123 7.51 -2.04 -5.52
C VAL A 123 6.28 -2.02 -4.60
N ALA A 124 5.08 -1.89 -5.16
CA ALA A 124 3.83 -1.93 -4.39
C ALA A 124 3.63 -3.30 -3.71
N ILE A 125 3.87 -4.40 -4.43
CA ILE A 125 3.84 -5.75 -3.84
C ILE A 125 4.86 -5.88 -2.70
N TYR A 126 6.09 -5.42 -2.90
CA TYR A 126 7.12 -5.45 -1.86
C TYR A 126 6.71 -4.67 -0.60
N LYS A 127 6.08 -3.50 -0.79
CA LYS A 127 5.56 -2.68 0.30
C LYS A 127 4.40 -3.37 1.05
N ALA A 128 3.45 -3.94 0.32
CA ALA A 128 2.28 -4.61 0.91
C ALA A 128 2.67 -5.85 1.74
N LEU A 129 3.70 -6.59 1.31
CA LEU A 129 4.25 -7.74 2.04
C LEU A 129 5.13 -7.36 3.24
N GLY A 130 5.26 -6.07 3.57
CA GLY A 130 6.05 -5.61 4.72
C GLY A 130 7.55 -5.52 4.47
N GLY A 131 8.00 -5.48 3.21
CA GLY A 131 9.43 -5.41 2.86
C GLY A 131 10.19 -4.21 3.43
N GLY A 132 9.49 -3.13 3.81
CA GLY A 132 10.09 -1.96 4.48
C GLY A 132 10.24 -2.09 6.00
N TRP A 133 9.82 -3.20 6.61
CA TRP A 133 9.84 -3.36 8.06
C TRP A 133 11.23 -3.79 8.53
N GLN A 134 12.07 -2.80 8.87
CA GLN A 134 13.20 -3.02 9.76
C GLN A 134 12.66 -2.89 11.18
N PRO A 135 12.57 -3.98 11.98
CA PRO A 135 12.35 -3.82 13.41
C PRO A 135 13.52 -2.98 13.90
N ASN A 136 13.26 -1.74 14.30
CA ASN A 136 14.22 -0.99 15.07
C ASN A 136 14.46 -1.83 16.31
N THR A 137 15.56 -2.59 16.34
CA THR A 137 16.02 -3.33 17.50
C THR A 137 16.45 -2.27 18.50
N VAL A 138 15.45 -1.65 19.15
CA VAL A 138 15.61 -1.11 20.49
C VAL A 138 15.84 -2.33 21.38
N ILE A 139 17.06 -2.85 21.31
CA ILE A 139 17.65 -3.59 22.41
C ILE A 139 17.67 -2.56 23.52
N ALA A 140 16.60 -2.54 24.31
CA ALA A 140 16.51 -1.79 25.53
C ALA A 140 17.78 -2.13 26.30
N THR A 141 18.70 -1.16 26.36
CA THR A 141 19.87 -1.25 27.22
C THR A 141 19.31 -1.23 28.63
N ALA A 142 19.05 -2.40 29.19
CA ALA A 142 18.73 -2.56 30.60
C ALA A 142 19.94 -2.03 31.37
N LYS A 143 19.70 -0.97 32.14
CA LYS A 143 20.62 -0.40 33.11
C LYS A 143 20.12 -0.74 34.50
#